data_AF-A0A7T1I7I7-F1
#
_entry.id   AF-A0A7T1I7I7-F1
#
_cell.length_a   1.000
_cell.length_b   1.000
_cell.length_c   1.000
_cell.angle_alpha   90.00
_cell.angle_beta   90.00
_cell.angle_gamma   90.00
#
_symmetry.space_group_name_H-M   'P 1'
#
loop_
_entity.id
_entity.type
_entity.pdbx_description
1 polymer ?
#
loop_
_entity_poly.entity_id
_entity_poly.type
_entity_poly.pdbx_seq_one_letter_code
_entity_poly.pdbx_strand_id
1 'polypeptide(L)'
;MAFDAIADALAAIRNGESIVVVDDENRENEGDLICAAQFATPEQINFMATEARGLICLAMEGERLDALDLPLMVDRNTDSNQTAFTVSVDAGPENGVSTGISAEDRARTIQVAIHPHSRPADLRRPGHIFPLRARQGGVLKRAGHTEAAVDLARLSGLYPAGVICEIQNPDGSMARLPQLARYARRHGLRLISIADLIRYRLDTERFVRRQAEAALPSAFGTFRAIGYRNELDGSEHVAIVKGSPETSTGPVLVRVHSECLTGDAFGSLRCDCRPQLETAMQMIEAAGEGVVVYLRQEGRGIGLINKLRAYSLQDGGLDTVEANEHLGFAADLRNYGVGAQILSDLGVQRLRLITNNPRKIAGLGGYGLEVVDRVPLVMDAGQHNAAYLQTKRTKLGHLMGRDSHKPTAVLAWRGQSDEAVLARHMESLEVWASRREVLLEREEHVRLLALLDQPQLAVLLTATAGEALEAGVLIEALQLMASWEATAAVSLLLAPDAQRTAHPSALLEPEHRDLVALRNAPAPRLTLEPNAFLHWAAPVTSEW
;
A
#
# COMPACT_ATOMS: atom_id res chain seq x y z
N MET A 1 -24.72 -7.77 14.10
CA MET A 1 -24.81 -6.75 15.16
C MET A 1 -24.21 -5.48 14.56
N ALA A 2 -24.84 -4.32 14.74
CA ALA A 2 -24.40 -3.07 14.11
C ALA A 2 -23.92 -2.08 15.18
N PHE A 3 -22.85 -1.35 14.89
CA PHE A 3 -22.39 -0.21 15.68
C PHE A 3 -23.35 0.98 15.48
N ASP A 4 -23.46 1.84 16.50
CA ASP A 4 -24.19 3.10 16.40
C ASP A 4 -23.46 4.08 15.47
N ALA A 5 -24.19 5.06 14.91
CA ALA A 5 -23.57 6.10 14.12
C ALA A 5 -22.68 7.00 14.99
N ILE A 6 -21.51 7.41 14.46
CA ILE A 6 -20.60 8.31 15.17
C ILE A 6 -21.30 9.63 15.56
N ALA A 7 -22.19 10.15 14.70
CA ALA A 7 -22.96 11.35 15.01
C ALA A 7 -23.82 11.21 16.30
N ASP A 8 -24.42 10.04 16.53
CA ASP A 8 -25.22 9.77 17.74
C ASP A 8 -24.33 9.67 18.98
N ALA A 9 -23.15 9.05 18.85
CA ALA A 9 -22.17 9.00 19.93
C ALA A 9 -21.63 10.38 20.29
N LEU A 10 -21.35 11.24 19.29
CA LEU A 10 -20.92 12.62 19.51
C LEU A 10 -22.02 13.45 20.20
N ALA A 11 -23.29 13.22 19.88
CA ALA A 11 -24.42 13.86 20.55
C ALA A 11 -24.52 13.40 22.02
N ALA A 12 -24.39 12.10 22.29
CA ALA A 12 -24.37 11.56 23.65
C ALA A 12 -23.25 12.18 24.51
N ILE A 13 -22.00 12.20 24.00
CA ILE A 13 -20.86 12.84 24.67
C ILE A 13 -21.12 14.34 24.92
N ARG A 14 -21.72 15.05 23.96
CA ARG A 14 -22.07 16.48 24.09
C ARG A 14 -23.11 16.71 25.20
N ASN A 15 -24.00 15.75 25.43
CA ASN A 15 -25.00 15.78 26.50
C ASN A 15 -24.46 15.32 27.86
N GLY A 16 -23.16 14.98 27.95
CA GLY A 16 -22.53 14.49 29.18
C GLY A 16 -22.74 13.01 29.46
N GLU A 17 -23.25 12.26 28.49
CA GLU A 17 -23.41 10.81 28.59
C GLU A 17 -22.07 10.09 28.36
N SER A 18 -21.95 8.86 28.88
CA SER A 18 -20.86 7.96 28.55
C SER A 18 -21.22 7.11 27.32
N ILE A 19 -20.21 6.64 26.59
CA ILE A 19 -20.37 5.69 25.49
C ILE A 19 -19.39 4.53 25.62
N VAL A 20 -19.64 3.44 24.91
CA VAL A 20 -18.70 2.32 24.78
C VAL A 20 -17.97 2.44 23.45
N VAL A 21 -16.64 2.37 23.49
CA VAL A 21 -15.78 2.37 22.31
C VAL A 21 -14.99 1.08 22.28
N VAL A 22 -14.98 0.39 21.14
CA VAL A 22 -14.14 -0.79 20.91
C VAL A 22 -13.01 -0.51 19.94
N ASP A 23 -11.87 -1.17 20.15
CA ASP A 23 -10.77 -1.20 19.20
C ASP A 23 -10.85 -2.42 18.25
N ASP A 24 -9.83 -2.58 17.40
CA ASP A 24 -9.76 -3.70 16.44
C ASP A 24 -9.51 -5.04 17.15
N GLU A 25 -10.10 -6.12 16.64
CA GLU A 25 -9.92 -7.47 17.20
C GLU A 25 -8.45 -7.93 17.22
N ASN A 26 -7.59 -7.35 16.38
CA ASN A 26 -6.15 -7.66 16.32
C ASN A 26 -5.28 -6.73 17.19
N ARG A 27 -5.89 -5.79 17.95
CA ARG A 27 -5.17 -4.88 18.85
C ARG A 27 -5.35 -5.33 20.31
N GLU A 28 -6.15 -4.66 21.13
CA GLU A 28 -6.47 -5.09 22.51
C GLU A 28 -7.70 -6.00 22.52
N ASN A 29 -8.58 -5.86 21.52
CA ASN A 29 -9.87 -6.55 21.42
C ASN A 29 -10.73 -6.27 22.67
N GLU A 30 -10.70 -5.02 23.12
CA GLU A 30 -11.30 -4.54 24.37
C GLU A 30 -12.28 -3.41 24.08
N GLY A 31 -13.04 -3.06 25.12
CA GLY A 31 -13.95 -1.93 25.07
C GLY A 31 -13.84 -1.07 26.30
N ASP A 32 -13.77 0.23 26.09
CA ASP A 32 -13.69 1.23 27.13
C ASP A 32 -15.01 1.98 27.26
N LEU A 33 -15.38 2.26 28.50
CA LEU A 33 -16.38 3.27 28.79
C LEU A 33 -15.69 4.65 28.73
N ILE A 34 -16.20 5.54 27.87
CA ILE A 34 -15.63 6.86 27.62
C ILE A 34 -16.66 7.95 27.93
N CYS A 35 -16.28 8.98 28.67
CA CYS A 35 -17.01 10.24 28.76
C CYS A 35 -16.07 11.45 28.62
N ALA A 36 -16.63 12.63 28.30
CA ALA A 36 -15.84 13.86 28.29
C ALA A 36 -15.45 14.28 29.71
N ALA A 37 -14.19 14.62 29.94
CA ALA A 37 -13.65 14.86 31.28
C ALA A 37 -14.34 16.03 32.01
N GLN A 38 -14.79 17.05 31.27
CA GLN A 38 -15.54 18.17 31.82
C GLN A 38 -16.89 17.80 32.42
N PHE A 39 -17.44 16.63 32.08
CA PHE A 39 -18.69 16.12 32.63
C PHE A 39 -18.49 15.04 33.69
N ALA A 40 -17.25 14.66 34.01
CA ALA A 40 -16.95 13.63 34.99
C ALA A 40 -17.48 13.99 36.38
N THR A 41 -18.59 13.34 36.77
CA THR A 41 -19.21 13.48 38.10
C THR A 41 -18.85 12.31 39.02
N PRO A 42 -19.02 12.43 40.35
CA PRO A 42 -18.85 11.31 41.27
C PRO A 42 -19.70 10.09 40.90
N GLU A 43 -20.92 10.29 40.41
CA GLU A 43 -21.80 9.21 39.97
C GLU A 43 -21.22 8.47 38.75
N GLN A 44 -20.67 9.20 37.78
CA GLN A 44 -20.03 8.59 36.61
C GLN A 44 -18.76 7.83 36.98
N ILE A 45 -17.92 8.40 37.86
CA ILE A 45 -16.72 7.72 38.33
C ILE A 45 -17.07 6.48 39.17
N ASN A 46 -18.12 6.54 39.98
CA ASN A 46 -18.62 5.38 40.70
C ASN A 46 -19.14 4.31 39.72
N PHE A 47 -19.91 4.71 38.70
CA PHE A 47 -20.39 3.81 37.66
C PHE A 47 -19.23 3.12 36.91
N MET A 48 -18.19 3.87 36.53
CA MET A 48 -16.96 3.31 35.97
C MET A 48 -16.33 2.30 36.92
N ALA A 49 -16.21 2.61 38.21
CA ALA A 49 -15.59 1.71 39.19
C ALA A 49 -16.40 0.43 39.45
N THR A 50 -17.74 0.47 39.39
CA THR A 50 -18.59 -0.67 39.74
C THR A 50 -19.05 -1.49 38.55
N GLU A 51 -19.33 -0.84 37.42
CA GLU A 51 -19.90 -1.47 36.22
C GLU A 51 -18.87 -1.67 35.10
N ALA A 52 -17.83 -0.84 34.99
CA ALA A 52 -16.72 -1.10 34.06
C ALA A 52 -15.56 -1.86 34.74
N ARG A 53 -15.18 -1.44 35.96
CA ARG A 53 -14.21 -2.11 36.87
C ARG A 53 -12.75 -2.09 36.42
N GLY A 54 -12.46 -1.50 35.27
CA GLY A 54 -11.10 -1.21 34.79
C GLY A 54 -10.41 -0.08 35.54
N LEU A 55 -9.30 0.36 34.97
CA LEU A 55 -8.48 1.44 35.51
C LEU A 55 -9.01 2.78 34.99
N ILE A 56 -9.47 3.64 35.90
CA ILE A 56 -9.96 4.97 35.52
C ILE A 56 -8.77 5.86 35.15
N CYS A 57 -8.68 6.19 33.87
CA CYS A 57 -7.62 7.01 33.30
C CYS A 57 -8.17 8.33 32.74
N LEU A 58 -7.32 9.36 32.70
CA LEU A 58 -7.65 10.68 32.17
C LEU A 58 -6.84 10.94 30.89
N ALA A 59 -7.45 10.77 29.73
CA ALA A 59 -6.82 11.05 28.44
C ALA A 59 -6.80 12.56 28.17
N MET A 60 -5.62 13.10 27.85
CA MET A 60 -5.40 14.55 27.67
C MET A 60 -4.45 14.84 26.51
N GLU A 61 -4.54 16.05 25.97
CA GLU A 61 -3.55 16.59 25.04
C GLU A 61 -2.19 16.79 25.71
N GLY A 62 -1.12 16.53 24.96
CA GLY A 62 0.26 16.65 25.44
C GLY A 62 0.59 18.05 25.97
N GLU A 63 0.14 19.10 25.29
CA GLU A 63 0.39 20.50 25.71
C GLU A 63 -0.15 20.77 27.12
N ARG A 64 -1.33 20.23 27.44
CA ARG A 64 -1.92 20.41 28.76
C ARG A 64 -1.15 19.63 29.83
N LEU A 65 -0.69 18.42 29.52
CA LEU A 65 0.15 17.64 30.43
C LEU A 65 1.50 18.33 30.67
N ASP A 66 2.09 18.92 29.63
CA ASP A 66 3.34 19.69 29.73
C ASP A 66 3.15 20.94 30.61
N ALA A 67 2.06 21.68 30.42
CA ALA A 67 1.73 22.85 31.24
C ALA A 67 1.50 22.51 32.73
N LEU A 68 1.09 21.29 33.02
CA LEU A 68 0.89 20.78 34.37
C LEU A 68 2.12 20.06 34.94
N ASP A 69 3.23 19.99 34.22
CA ASP A 69 4.44 19.23 34.60
C ASP A 69 4.11 17.76 34.95
N LEU A 70 3.46 17.09 34.00
CA LEU A 70 3.10 15.67 34.09
C LEU A 70 3.92 14.86 33.08
N PRO A 71 5.18 14.52 33.41
CA PRO A 71 6.01 13.68 32.55
C PRO A 71 5.46 12.25 32.49
N LEU A 72 5.91 11.50 31.48
CA LEU A 72 5.65 10.06 31.38
C LEU A 72 6.15 9.35 32.67
N MET A 73 5.42 8.34 33.11
CA MET A 73 5.75 7.62 34.35
C MET A 73 7.08 6.84 34.25
N VAL A 74 7.46 6.45 33.03
CA VAL A 74 8.68 5.69 32.76
C VAL A 74 9.46 6.31 31.60
N ASP A 75 10.78 6.33 31.71
CA ASP A 75 11.66 6.86 30.65
C ASP A 75 11.66 5.98 29.39
N ARG A 76 11.54 4.66 29.57
CA ARG A 76 11.49 3.69 28.47
C ARG A 76 10.21 2.87 28.54
N ASN A 77 9.26 3.20 27.69
CA ASN A 77 7.99 2.49 27.59
C ASN A 77 8.17 1.12 26.92
N THR A 78 7.97 0.04 27.67
CA THR A 78 8.05 -1.35 27.20
C THR A 78 6.69 -1.97 26.88
N ASP A 79 5.60 -1.22 27.00
CA ASP A 79 4.26 -1.65 26.63
C ASP A 79 4.16 -1.89 25.11
N SER A 80 3.53 -3.00 24.70
CA SER A 80 3.39 -3.34 23.27
C SER A 80 2.54 -2.33 22.49
N ASN A 81 1.55 -1.73 23.15
CA ASN A 81 0.65 -0.73 22.58
C ASN A 81 1.15 0.71 22.80
N GLN A 82 2.33 0.86 23.41
CA GLN A 82 2.97 2.12 23.76
C GLN A 82 2.01 3.08 24.47
N THR A 83 1.19 2.57 25.39
CA THR A 83 0.25 3.38 26.18
C THR A 83 1.03 4.37 27.05
N ALA A 84 0.74 5.66 26.88
CA ALA A 84 1.57 6.75 27.37
C ALA A 84 1.08 7.29 28.73
N PHE A 85 1.22 6.46 29.78
CA PHE A 85 0.95 6.87 31.15
C PHE A 85 1.89 7.98 31.62
N THR A 86 1.33 9.03 32.22
CA THR A 86 2.08 9.98 33.04
C THR A 86 2.17 9.50 34.47
N VAL A 87 2.95 10.20 35.29
CA VAL A 87 2.85 10.09 36.76
C VAL A 87 1.39 10.24 37.18
N SER A 88 0.93 9.39 38.11
CA SER A 88 -0.44 9.46 38.64
C SER A 88 -0.62 10.68 39.53
N VAL A 89 -1.86 11.17 39.63
CA VAL A 89 -2.17 12.43 40.31
C VAL A 89 -3.43 12.36 41.17
N ASP A 90 -3.42 13.19 42.21
CA ASP A 90 -4.60 13.62 42.97
C ASP A 90 -4.59 15.14 43.07
N ALA A 91 -5.74 15.79 43.16
CA ALA A 91 -5.76 17.17 43.64
C ALA A 91 -5.51 17.21 45.16
N GLY A 92 -5.04 18.34 45.67
CA GLY A 92 -4.82 18.47 47.13
C GLY A 92 -6.08 18.82 47.94
N PRO A 93 -6.06 18.66 49.28
CA PRO A 93 -7.04 19.17 50.24
C PRO A 93 -7.51 20.60 50.03
N GLU A 94 -6.65 21.48 49.52
CA GLU A 94 -7.01 22.85 49.13
C GLU A 94 -8.10 22.91 48.03
N ASN A 95 -8.25 21.82 47.26
CA ASN A 95 -9.28 21.60 46.26
C ASN A 95 -10.40 20.65 46.74
N GLY A 96 -10.44 20.32 48.04
CA GLY A 96 -11.47 19.48 48.63
C GLY A 96 -11.27 17.97 48.45
N VAL A 97 -10.07 17.52 48.08
CA VAL A 97 -9.73 16.09 47.98
C VAL A 97 -9.16 15.57 49.30
N SER A 98 -9.61 14.40 49.73
CA SER A 98 -9.14 13.78 50.97
C SER A 98 -8.02 12.77 50.73
N THR A 99 -8.39 11.51 50.47
CA THR A 99 -7.49 10.38 50.24
C THR A 99 -7.21 10.15 48.76
N GLY A 100 -8.02 10.72 47.87
CA GLY A 100 -7.85 10.63 46.42
C GLY A 100 -8.69 9.53 45.76
N ILE A 101 -8.96 8.42 46.46
CA ILE A 101 -9.52 7.20 45.84
C ILE A 101 -11.05 7.20 45.68
N SER A 102 -11.77 8.00 46.46
CA SER A 102 -13.24 8.03 46.41
C SER A 102 -13.72 8.50 45.02
N ALA A 103 -14.96 8.19 44.67
CA ALA A 103 -15.51 8.67 43.40
C ALA A 103 -15.56 10.21 43.34
N GLU A 104 -15.81 10.86 44.48
CA GLU A 104 -15.80 12.31 44.63
C GLU A 104 -14.40 12.89 44.48
N ASP A 105 -13.41 12.31 45.16
CA ASP A 105 -12.01 12.76 45.11
C ASP A 105 -11.42 12.61 43.70
N ARG A 106 -11.71 11.48 43.02
CA ARG A 106 -11.28 11.22 41.64
C ARG A 106 -11.94 12.17 40.65
N ALA A 107 -13.26 12.37 40.76
CA ALA A 107 -13.97 13.35 39.92
C ALA A 107 -13.40 14.76 40.13
N ARG A 108 -13.17 15.18 41.38
CA ARG A 108 -12.56 16.47 41.71
C ARG A 108 -11.16 16.62 41.11
N THR A 109 -10.33 15.58 41.22
CA THR A 109 -8.99 15.55 40.63
C THR A 109 -9.04 15.76 39.12
N ILE A 110 -9.95 15.09 38.42
CA ILE A 110 -10.16 15.27 36.98
C ILE A 110 -10.53 16.73 36.67
N GLN A 111 -11.48 17.32 37.40
CA GLN A 111 -11.89 18.72 37.21
C GLN A 111 -10.71 19.69 37.41
N VAL A 112 -9.88 19.48 38.45
CA VAL A 112 -8.68 20.29 38.69
C VAL A 112 -7.68 20.12 37.54
N ALA A 113 -7.45 18.91 37.04
CA ALA A 113 -6.52 18.67 35.95
C ALA A 113 -6.92 19.37 34.64
N ILE A 114 -8.21 19.46 34.32
CA ILE A 114 -8.66 20.12 33.08
C ILE A 114 -8.91 21.63 33.24
N HIS A 115 -8.94 22.16 34.46
CA HIS A 115 -9.29 23.56 34.70
C HIS A 115 -8.22 24.53 34.14
N PRO A 116 -8.55 25.49 33.26
CA PRO A 116 -7.56 26.27 32.51
C PRO A 116 -6.49 26.98 33.35
N HIS A 117 -6.82 27.39 34.57
CA HIS A 117 -5.90 28.10 35.47
C HIS A 117 -5.11 27.22 36.43
N SER A 118 -5.33 25.90 36.41
CA SER A 118 -4.58 25.00 37.29
C SER A 118 -3.11 25.00 36.94
N ARG A 119 -2.29 24.92 37.98
CA ARG A 119 -0.84 24.94 37.97
C ARG A 119 -0.32 23.56 38.41
N PRO A 120 0.95 23.24 38.12
CA PRO A 120 1.57 22.00 38.56
C PRO A 120 1.43 21.69 40.06
N ALA A 121 1.40 22.74 40.90
CA ALA A 121 1.30 22.64 42.35
C ALA A 121 -0.10 22.28 42.87
N ASP A 122 -1.15 22.42 42.04
CA ASP A 122 -2.53 22.06 42.41
C ASP A 122 -2.77 20.54 42.34
N LEU A 123 -1.80 19.81 41.79
CA LEU A 123 -1.81 18.35 41.65
C LEU A 123 -0.63 17.74 42.44
N ARG A 124 -0.95 16.71 43.22
CA ARG A 124 0.00 15.89 43.98
C ARG A 124 0.40 14.67 43.16
N ARG A 125 1.61 14.18 43.39
CA ARG A 125 2.20 13.00 42.73
C ARG A 125 2.84 12.11 43.81
N PRO A 126 2.57 10.80 43.86
CA PRO A 126 1.57 10.07 43.07
C PRO A 126 0.13 10.40 43.50
N GLY A 127 -0.85 9.82 42.82
CA GLY A 127 -2.26 9.81 43.22
C GLY A 127 -3.06 8.70 42.54
N HIS A 128 -4.37 8.87 42.41
CA HIS A 128 -5.31 7.80 42.03
C HIS A 128 -6.02 8.01 40.68
N ILE A 129 -5.78 9.15 40.01
CA ILE A 129 -6.08 9.32 38.59
C ILE A 129 -4.80 9.10 37.80
N PHE A 130 -4.92 8.41 36.67
CA PHE A 130 -3.82 8.07 35.77
C PHE A 130 -3.95 8.84 34.46
N PRO A 131 -3.29 10.01 34.31
CA PRO A 131 -3.35 10.73 33.06
C PRO A 131 -2.61 9.99 31.95
N LEU A 132 -3.15 10.07 30.74
CA LEU A 132 -2.64 9.45 29.53
C LEU A 132 -2.40 10.54 28.47
N ARG A 133 -1.20 10.52 27.88
CA ARG A 133 -0.82 11.45 26.82
C ARG A 133 -1.33 10.96 25.47
N ALA A 134 -2.34 11.64 24.91
CA ALA A 134 -2.77 11.39 23.54
C ALA A 134 -1.72 11.88 22.53
N ARG A 135 -1.51 11.12 21.46
CA ARG A 135 -0.68 11.57 20.34
C ARG A 135 -1.35 12.70 19.56
N GLN A 136 -0.55 13.69 19.16
CA GLN A 136 -1.00 14.72 18.23
C GLN A 136 -1.53 14.05 16.95
N GLY A 137 -2.68 14.50 16.47
CA GLY A 137 -3.41 13.88 15.35
C GLY A 137 -4.43 12.82 15.78
N GLY A 138 -4.46 12.40 17.04
CA GLY A 138 -5.51 11.54 17.60
C GLY A 138 -5.57 10.16 16.94
N VAL A 139 -6.78 9.64 16.72
CA VAL A 139 -6.99 8.27 16.19
C VAL A 139 -6.42 8.06 14.79
N LEU A 140 -6.16 9.15 14.06
CA LEU A 140 -5.50 9.14 12.75
C LEU A 140 -3.99 8.84 12.86
N LYS A 141 -3.40 8.99 14.05
CA LYS A 141 -1.99 8.69 14.34
C LYS A 141 -1.80 7.46 15.20
N ARG A 142 -2.69 7.22 16.17
CA ARG A 142 -2.70 6.00 16.98
C ARG A 142 -4.15 5.61 17.26
N ALA A 143 -4.57 4.45 16.77
CA ALA A 143 -5.92 3.92 16.94
C ALA A 143 -6.11 3.30 18.35
N GLY A 144 -5.98 4.11 19.41
CA GLY A 144 -6.16 3.69 20.80
C GLY A 144 -7.29 4.45 21.51
N HIS A 145 -7.79 3.90 22.62
CA HIS A 145 -8.85 4.51 23.43
C HIS A 145 -8.46 5.88 23.99
N THR A 146 -7.17 6.09 24.31
CA THR A 146 -6.62 7.39 24.71
C THR A 146 -6.89 8.47 23.67
N GLU A 147 -6.53 8.21 22.41
CA GLU A 147 -6.76 9.15 21.31
C GLU A 147 -8.25 9.30 21.00
N ALA A 148 -9.02 8.21 21.06
CA ALA A 148 -10.46 8.24 20.82
C ALA A 148 -11.17 9.15 21.81
N ALA A 149 -10.83 9.09 23.10
CA ALA A 149 -11.44 9.92 24.14
C ALA A 149 -11.22 11.42 23.90
N VAL A 150 -9.98 11.81 23.56
CA VAL A 150 -9.65 13.21 23.24
C VAL A 150 -10.34 13.67 21.96
N ASP A 151 -10.36 12.84 20.92
CA ASP A 151 -10.99 13.18 19.64
C ASP A 151 -12.51 13.30 19.76
N LEU A 152 -13.17 12.37 20.47
CA LEU A 152 -14.61 12.43 20.70
C LEU A 152 -15.00 13.71 21.45
N ALA A 153 -14.26 14.07 22.51
CA ALA A 153 -14.51 15.32 23.23
C ALA A 153 -14.34 16.54 22.30
N ARG A 154 -13.27 16.58 21.50
CA ARG A 154 -13.01 17.66 20.54
C ARG A 154 -14.11 17.77 19.47
N LEU A 155 -14.49 16.65 18.84
CA LEU A 155 -15.53 16.58 17.81
C LEU A 155 -16.92 16.95 18.36
N SER A 156 -17.16 16.70 19.66
CA SER A 156 -18.35 17.15 20.36
C SER A 156 -18.32 18.64 20.74
N GLY A 157 -17.26 19.37 20.42
CA GLY A 157 -17.09 20.80 20.73
C GLY A 157 -16.81 21.08 22.21
N LEU A 158 -16.23 20.12 22.92
CA LEU A 158 -15.92 20.19 24.34
C LEU A 158 -14.41 20.35 24.57
N TYR A 159 -14.00 20.54 25.82
CA TYR A 159 -12.58 20.53 26.19
C TYR A 159 -11.95 19.18 25.78
N PRO A 160 -10.79 19.16 25.09
CA PRO A 160 -10.21 17.95 24.48
C PRO A 160 -9.52 17.04 25.51
N ALA A 161 -10.32 16.53 26.45
CA ALA A 161 -9.92 15.53 27.43
C ALA A 161 -11.11 14.59 27.71
N GLY A 162 -10.82 13.31 27.97
CA GLY A 162 -11.82 12.30 28.26
C GLY A 162 -11.39 11.38 29.40
N VAL A 163 -12.36 10.80 30.09
CA VAL A 163 -12.13 9.77 31.11
C VAL A 163 -12.48 8.43 30.49
N ILE A 164 -11.56 7.48 30.61
CA ILE A 164 -11.69 6.13 30.08
C ILE A 164 -11.56 5.09 31.19
N CYS A 165 -12.25 3.96 31.03
CA CYS A 165 -12.17 2.83 31.95
C CYS A 165 -12.52 1.55 31.17
N GLU A 166 -11.63 0.57 31.16
CA GLU A 166 -11.85 -0.69 30.46
C GLU A 166 -13.02 -1.47 31.10
N ILE A 167 -13.81 -2.16 30.28
CA ILE A 167 -14.98 -2.91 30.75
C ILE A 167 -14.61 -4.37 30.99
N GLN A 168 -14.72 -4.80 32.24
CA GLN A 168 -14.54 -6.19 32.67
C GLN A 168 -15.88 -6.89 32.88
N ASN A 169 -15.90 -8.19 32.59
CA ASN A 169 -16.95 -9.09 33.02
C ASN A 169 -16.96 -9.25 34.55
N PRO A 170 -18.07 -9.71 35.14
CA PRO A 170 -18.15 -9.90 36.59
C PRO A 170 -17.14 -10.89 37.18
N ASP A 171 -16.60 -11.80 36.36
CA ASP A 171 -15.55 -12.76 36.73
C ASP A 171 -14.13 -12.19 36.65
N GLY A 172 -13.98 -10.91 36.27
CA GLY A 172 -12.70 -10.22 36.12
C GLY A 172 -12.04 -10.41 34.76
N SER A 173 -12.62 -11.20 33.84
CA SER A 173 -12.14 -11.28 32.47
C SER A 173 -12.53 -10.04 31.67
N MET A 174 -11.76 -9.66 30.65
CA MET A 174 -12.10 -8.51 29.80
C MET A 174 -13.35 -8.78 28.94
N ALA A 175 -14.27 -7.81 28.88
CA ALA A 175 -15.48 -7.94 28.07
C ALA A 175 -15.13 -7.82 26.57
N ARG A 176 -15.51 -8.82 25.78
CA ARG A 176 -15.35 -8.82 24.31
C ARG A 176 -16.61 -8.33 23.62
N LEU A 177 -16.54 -8.07 22.32
CA LEU A 177 -17.62 -7.44 21.54
C LEU A 177 -19.05 -7.96 21.82
N PRO A 178 -19.32 -9.28 21.90
CA PRO A 178 -20.67 -9.77 22.22
C PRO A 178 -21.13 -9.42 23.65
N GLN A 179 -20.21 -9.35 24.61
CA GLN A 179 -20.47 -8.92 25.99
C GLN A 179 -20.68 -7.40 26.04
N LEU A 180 -19.82 -6.63 25.37
CA LEU A 180 -19.89 -5.17 25.28
C LEU A 180 -21.21 -4.71 24.68
N ALA A 181 -21.71 -5.38 23.64
CA ALA A 181 -23.02 -5.07 23.09
C ALA A 181 -24.22 -5.43 23.98
N ARG A 182 -24.05 -6.38 24.92
CA ARG A 182 -25.05 -6.61 25.97
C ARG A 182 -24.95 -5.55 27.06
N TYR A 183 -23.73 -5.17 27.43
CA TYR A 183 -23.43 -4.10 28.39
C TYR A 183 -24.03 -2.77 27.93
N ALA A 184 -23.71 -2.34 26.70
CA ALA A 184 -24.22 -1.10 26.11
C ALA A 184 -25.76 -1.07 26.11
N ARG A 185 -26.42 -2.15 25.67
CA ARG A 185 -27.89 -2.25 25.70
C ARG A 185 -28.47 -2.22 27.11
N ARG A 186 -27.84 -2.90 28.07
CA ARG A 186 -28.29 -2.92 29.48
C ARG A 186 -28.29 -1.53 30.10
N HIS A 187 -27.29 -0.73 29.76
CA HIS A 187 -27.09 0.60 30.35
C HIS A 187 -27.57 1.75 29.44
N GLY A 188 -28.15 1.44 28.28
CA GLY A 188 -28.64 2.45 27.32
C GLY A 188 -27.52 3.29 26.67
N LEU A 189 -26.31 2.74 26.56
CA LEU A 189 -25.13 3.43 26.04
C LEU A 189 -24.96 3.19 24.54
N ARG A 190 -24.38 4.17 23.85
CA ARG A 190 -23.95 4.01 22.45
C ARG A 190 -22.72 3.11 22.37
N LEU A 191 -22.64 2.30 21.33
CA LEU A 191 -21.52 1.41 21.04
C LEU A 191 -20.94 1.74 19.67
N ILE A 192 -19.70 2.23 19.64
CA ILE A 192 -18.98 2.58 18.40
C ILE A 192 -17.64 1.85 18.32
N SER A 193 -17.04 1.83 17.12
CA SER A 193 -15.67 1.36 16.93
C SER A 193 -14.70 2.51 16.64
N ILE A 194 -13.43 2.36 17.04
CA ILE A 194 -12.36 3.30 16.65
C ILE A 194 -12.22 3.35 15.12
N ALA A 195 -12.42 2.23 14.43
CA ALA A 195 -12.39 2.19 12.97
C ALA A 195 -13.46 3.11 12.34
N ASP A 196 -14.69 3.10 12.89
CA ASP A 196 -15.76 3.99 12.43
C ASP A 196 -15.47 5.46 12.77
N LEU A 197 -14.83 5.73 13.92
CA LEU A 197 -14.40 7.08 14.31
C LEU A 197 -13.30 7.61 13.38
N ILE A 198 -12.31 6.78 13.03
CA ILE A 198 -11.26 7.12 12.05
C ILE A 198 -11.91 7.48 10.72
N ARG A 199 -12.83 6.65 10.21
CA ARG A 199 -13.55 6.92 8.97
C ARG A 199 -14.32 8.25 9.05
N TYR A 200 -15.08 8.45 10.13
CA TYR A 200 -15.82 9.70 10.34
C TYR A 200 -14.93 10.94 10.31
N ARG A 201 -13.78 10.92 11.00
CA ARG A 201 -12.82 12.04 10.98
C ARG A 201 -12.25 12.26 9.58
N LEU A 202 -11.93 11.20 8.85
CA LEU A 202 -11.39 11.31 7.49
C LEU A 202 -12.41 11.87 6.49
N ASP A 203 -13.70 11.59 6.70
CA ASP A 203 -14.79 12.09 5.87
C ASP A 203 -15.14 13.55 6.17
N THR A 204 -15.05 13.96 7.44
CA THR A 204 -15.50 15.28 7.92
C THR A 204 -14.38 16.31 8.05
N GLU A 205 -13.13 15.88 8.19
CA GLU A 205 -11.96 16.75 8.32
C GLU A 205 -11.12 16.77 7.03
N ARG A 206 -10.44 17.89 6.79
CA ARG A 206 -9.46 18.07 5.71
C ARG A 206 -8.14 18.52 6.31
N PHE A 207 -7.14 17.64 6.28
CA PHE A 207 -5.81 17.89 6.81
C PHE A 207 -4.71 17.71 5.75
N VAL A 208 -5.08 17.36 4.51
CA VAL A 208 -4.19 17.38 3.36
C VAL A 208 -4.51 18.62 2.52
N ARG A 209 -3.53 19.52 2.37
CA ARG A 209 -3.71 20.82 1.70
C ARG A 209 -2.79 20.98 0.50
N ARG A 210 -3.30 21.53 -0.60
CA ARG A 210 -2.47 21.97 -1.74
C ARG A 210 -1.48 23.04 -1.27
N GLN A 211 -0.24 22.95 -1.72
CA GLN A 211 0.84 23.88 -1.39
C GLN A 211 1.45 24.52 -2.63
N ALA A 212 1.53 23.78 -3.74
CA ALA A 212 2.15 24.24 -4.97
C ALA A 212 1.57 23.51 -6.18
N GLU A 213 1.70 24.11 -7.34
CA GLU A 213 1.28 23.54 -8.63
C GLU A 213 2.25 23.95 -9.74
N ALA A 214 2.56 23.02 -10.65
CA ALA A 214 3.44 23.27 -11.79
C ALA A 214 3.10 22.38 -12.99
N ALA A 215 3.46 22.84 -14.19
CA ALA A 215 3.48 21.97 -15.37
C ALA A 215 4.65 20.97 -15.27
N LEU A 216 4.39 19.71 -15.64
CA LEU A 216 5.34 18.62 -15.62
C LEU A 216 5.41 17.96 -17.02
N PRO A 217 6.26 18.50 -17.93
CA PRO A 217 6.65 17.75 -19.12
C PRO A 217 7.49 16.54 -18.70
N SER A 218 7.16 15.36 -19.23
CA SER A 218 7.82 14.11 -18.88
C SER A 218 8.00 13.20 -20.10
N ALA A 219 8.81 12.14 -19.95
CA ALA A 219 8.96 11.11 -20.97
C ALA A 219 7.65 10.35 -21.28
N PHE A 220 6.64 10.48 -20.43
CA PHE A 220 5.35 9.79 -20.56
C PHE A 220 4.22 10.72 -21.01
N GLY A 221 4.51 11.99 -21.33
CA GLY A 221 3.52 12.99 -21.68
C GLY A 221 3.62 14.27 -20.85
N THR A 222 2.64 15.16 -21.04
CA THR A 222 2.57 16.44 -20.32
C THR A 222 1.47 16.38 -19.27
N PHE A 223 1.86 16.67 -18.03
CA PHE A 223 0.99 16.59 -16.86
C PHE A 223 1.02 17.89 -16.05
N ARG A 224 0.14 17.95 -15.06
CA ARG A 224 0.10 18.97 -14.01
C ARG A 224 0.50 18.30 -12.69
N ALA A 225 1.54 18.80 -12.03
CA ALA A 225 1.99 18.29 -10.74
C ALA A 225 1.49 19.22 -9.63
N ILE A 226 0.78 18.65 -8.65
CA ILE A 226 0.23 19.40 -7.50
C ILE A 226 0.86 18.82 -6.23
N GLY A 227 1.56 19.67 -5.49
CA GLY A 227 2.15 19.33 -4.20
C GLY A 227 1.15 19.51 -3.06
N TYR A 228 1.06 18.51 -2.18
CA TYR A 228 0.21 18.51 -1.00
C TYR A 228 1.05 18.36 0.27
N ARG A 229 0.63 19.00 1.36
CA ARG A 229 1.16 18.78 2.71
C ARG A 229 0.09 18.20 3.61
N ASN A 230 0.45 17.17 4.38
CA ASN A 230 -0.33 16.65 5.48
C ASN A 230 -0.03 17.46 6.75
N GLU A 231 -1.02 18.18 7.28
CA GLU A 231 -0.86 19.03 8.46
C GLU A 231 -0.64 18.24 9.75
N LEU A 232 -0.95 16.93 9.76
CA LEU A 232 -0.82 16.08 10.95
C LEU A 232 0.61 15.59 11.21
N ASP A 233 1.46 15.50 10.19
CA ASP A 233 2.86 15.05 10.31
C ASP A 233 3.85 15.85 9.48
N GLY A 234 3.39 16.86 8.75
CA GLY A 234 4.21 17.68 7.88
C GLY A 234 4.66 16.97 6.60
N SER A 235 4.27 15.72 6.35
CA SER A 235 4.68 14.98 5.15
C SER A 235 4.13 15.61 3.88
N GLU A 236 4.87 15.43 2.79
CA GLU A 236 4.56 16.02 1.49
C GLU A 236 4.24 14.91 0.49
N HIS A 237 3.28 15.16 -0.40
CA HIS A 237 2.84 14.22 -1.43
C HIS A 237 2.65 14.97 -2.74
N VAL A 238 2.60 14.24 -3.86
CA VAL A 238 2.34 14.85 -5.17
C VAL A 238 1.23 14.09 -5.89
N ALA A 239 0.33 14.84 -6.53
CA ALA A 239 -0.59 14.33 -7.53
C ALA A 239 -0.10 14.75 -8.92
N ILE A 240 0.03 13.79 -9.83
CA ILE A 240 0.32 14.01 -11.24
C ILE A 240 -1.00 13.84 -12.00
N VAL A 241 -1.47 14.91 -12.61
CA VAL A 241 -2.83 15.03 -13.16
C VAL A 241 -2.76 15.25 -14.66
N LYS A 242 -3.60 14.52 -15.39
CA LYS A 242 -3.88 14.69 -16.82
C LYS A 242 -5.36 15.09 -16.98
N GLY A 243 -5.63 16.05 -17.86
CA GLY A 243 -6.99 16.56 -18.08
C GLY A 243 -7.52 17.36 -16.89
N SER A 244 -8.84 17.38 -16.73
CA SER A 244 -9.55 18.15 -15.70
C SER A 244 -10.52 17.25 -14.91
N PRO A 245 -10.00 16.38 -14.02
CA PRO A 245 -10.81 15.46 -13.22
C PRO A 245 -11.98 16.10 -12.48
N GLU A 246 -11.83 17.36 -12.07
CA GLU A 246 -12.84 18.17 -11.39
C GLU A 246 -14.12 18.41 -12.20
N THR A 247 -14.04 18.32 -13.53
CA THR A 247 -15.15 18.51 -14.47
C THR A 247 -15.55 17.22 -15.18
N SER A 248 -14.94 16.09 -14.82
CA SER A 248 -15.19 14.83 -15.50
C SER A 248 -16.62 14.36 -15.26
N THR A 249 -17.29 13.97 -16.33
CA THR A 249 -18.64 13.37 -16.29
C THR A 249 -18.59 11.85 -16.15
N GLY A 250 -17.40 11.26 -16.32
CA GLY A 250 -17.16 9.82 -16.29
C GLY A 250 -16.18 9.40 -15.19
N PRO A 251 -15.94 8.09 -15.06
CA PRO A 251 -14.96 7.57 -14.11
C PRO A 251 -13.52 7.95 -14.50
N VAL A 252 -12.80 8.61 -13.59
CA VAL A 252 -11.41 9.04 -13.80
C VAL A 252 -10.45 7.88 -13.60
N LEU A 253 -9.45 7.73 -14.48
CA LEU A 253 -8.42 6.70 -14.33
C LEU A 253 -7.42 7.10 -13.23
N VAL A 254 -7.28 6.28 -12.19
CA VAL A 254 -6.51 6.66 -10.99
C VAL A 254 -5.48 5.60 -10.62
N ARG A 255 -4.27 6.04 -10.28
CA ARG A 255 -3.22 5.22 -9.67
C ARG A 255 -2.81 5.81 -8.32
N VAL A 256 -3.01 5.08 -7.23
CA VAL A 256 -2.40 5.43 -5.93
C VAL A 256 -1.09 4.65 -5.76
N HIS A 257 0.02 5.34 -5.94
CA HIS A 257 1.39 4.81 -5.86
C HIS A 257 2.02 5.15 -4.51
N SER A 258 2.63 4.15 -3.87
CA SER A 258 3.44 4.36 -2.67
C SER A 258 4.89 4.52 -3.11
N GLU A 259 5.55 5.56 -2.62
CA GLU A 259 6.97 5.85 -2.88
C GLU A 259 7.84 4.61 -2.66
N CYS A 260 8.74 4.38 -3.61
CA CYS A 260 9.78 3.38 -3.52
C CYS A 260 11.05 3.99 -4.10
N LEU A 261 11.83 4.71 -3.30
CA LEU A 261 13.06 5.39 -3.72
C LEU A 261 14.00 4.44 -4.48
N THR A 262 14.23 3.24 -3.93
CA THR A 262 15.11 2.25 -4.56
C THR A 262 14.60 1.80 -5.92
N GLY A 263 13.29 1.66 -6.10
CA GLY A 263 12.69 1.27 -7.37
C GLY A 263 12.58 2.45 -8.32
N ASP A 264 11.77 3.42 -7.93
CA ASP A 264 11.33 4.57 -8.73
C ASP A 264 12.51 5.45 -9.16
N ALA A 265 13.44 5.77 -8.25
CA ALA A 265 14.57 6.66 -8.55
C ALA A 265 15.83 5.91 -9.00
N PHE A 266 16.18 4.79 -8.35
CA PHE A 266 17.44 4.07 -8.62
C PHE A 266 17.29 2.85 -9.53
N GLY A 267 16.07 2.49 -9.95
CA GLY A 267 15.85 1.39 -10.89
C GLY A 267 16.09 -0.01 -10.32
N SER A 268 15.91 -0.21 -9.01
CA SER A 268 16.10 -1.51 -8.38
C SER A 268 15.22 -2.60 -8.99
N LEU A 269 15.84 -3.70 -9.41
CA LEU A 269 15.18 -4.88 -9.98
C LEU A 269 14.61 -5.83 -8.90
N ARG A 270 14.86 -5.56 -7.61
CA ARG A 270 14.27 -6.33 -6.49
C ARG A 270 12.76 -6.08 -6.33
N CYS A 271 12.26 -5.02 -6.93
CA CYS A 271 10.84 -4.67 -6.92
C CYS A 271 10.37 -4.31 -8.32
N ASP A 272 9.06 -4.18 -8.46
CA ASP A 272 8.36 -3.82 -9.69
C ASP A 272 7.78 -2.39 -9.64
N CYS A 273 8.25 -1.55 -8.70
CA CYS A 273 7.65 -0.24 -8.45
C CYS A 273 7.81 0.75 -9.61
N ARG A 274 9.03 0.88 -10.15
CA ARG A 274 9.28 1.77 -11.29
C ARG A 274 8.46 1.41 -12.52
N PRO A 275 8.52 0.18 -13.08
CA PRO A 275 7.74 -0.14 -14.27
C PRO A 275 6.23 0.04 -14.02
N GLN A 276 5.72 -0.23 -12.81
CA GLN A 276 4.33 0.08 -12.48
C GLN A 276 4.02 1.59 -12.55
N LEU A 277 4.90 2.45 -12.06
CA LEU A 277 4.69 3.89 -12.10
C LEU A 277 4.70 4.39 -13.55
N GLU A 278 5.70 3.98 -14.33
CA GLU A 278 5.87 4.35 -15.74
C GLU A 278 4.68 3.91 -16.58
N THR A 279 4.28 2.62 -16.48
CA THR A 279 3.10 2.10 -17.20
C THR A 279 1.82 2.82 -16.78
N ALA A 280 1.63 3.13 -15.49
CA ALA A 280 0.46 3.87 -15.05
C ALA A 280 0.41 5.31 -15.64
N MET A 281 1.55 5.98 -15.73
CA MET A 281 1.63 7.31 -16.37
C MET A 281 1.32 7.24 -17.86
N GLN A 282 1.85 6.23 -18.57
CA GLN A 282 1.55 6.00 -19.99
C GLN A 282 0.06 5.70 -20.23
N MET A 283 -0.55 4.86 -19.39
CA MET A 283 -1.98 4.55 -19.48
C MET A 283 -2.84 5.81 -19.29
N ILE A 284 -2.47 6.68 -18.35
CA ILE A 284 -3.19 7.93 -18.09
C ILE A 284 -2.98 8.93 -19.24
N GLU A 285 -1.77 9.02 -19.81
CA GLU A 285 -1.53 9.83 -21.01
C GLU A 285 -2.41 9.38 -22.17
N ALA A 286 -2.42 8.07 -22.45
CA ALA A 286 -3.22 7.49 -23.54
C ALA A 286 -4.74 7.69 -23.34
N ALA A 287 -5.20 7.69 -22.09
CA ALA A 287 -6.60 7.96 -21.75
C ALA A 287 -6.97 9.45 -21.88
N GLY A 288 -5.99 10.36 -21.87
CA GLY A 288 -6.21 11.81 -21.94
C GLY A 288 -6.74 12.46 -20.65
N GLU A 289 -7.13 11.66 -19.65
CA GLU A 289 -7.61 12.11 -18.34
C GLU A 289 -7.27 11.08 -17.26
N GLY A 290 -6.73 11.55 -16.12
CA GLY A 290 -6.42 10.68 -14.99
C GLY A 290 -5.49 11.29 -13.95
N VAL A 291 -5.27 10.55 -12.86
CA VAL A 291 -4.47 10.99 -11.71
C VAL A 291 -3.54 9.88 -11.22
N VAL A 292 -2.25 10.18 -11.08
CA VAL A 292 -1.33 9.41 -10.24
C VAL A 292 -1.14 10.15 -8.92
N VAL A 293 -1.58 9.56 -7.82
CA VAL A 293 -1.25 10.04 -6.47
C VAL A 293 0.01 9.33 -6.00
N TYR A 294 1.10 10.08 -5.83
CA TYR A 294 2.37 9.58 -5.32
C TYR A 294 2.50 9.92 -3.83
N LEU A 295 2.23 8.93 -2.99
CA LEU A 295 2.31 9.04 -1.54
C LEU A 295 3.72 8.72 -1.07
N ARG A 296 4.38 9.68 -0.41
CA ARG A 296 5.73 9.54 0.16
C ARG A 296 5.72 8.70 1.45
N GLN A 297 5.49 7.40 1.27
CA GLN A 297 5.34 6.39 2.33
C GLN A 297 6.20 5.15 2.03
N GLU A 298 7.52 5.37 1.97
CA GLU A 298 8.52 4.35 1.69
C GLU A 298 8.40 3.10 2.60
N GLY A 299 8.71 1.94 2.04
CA GLY A 299 8.75 0.67 2.77
C GLY A 299 7.39 0.19 3.29
N ARG A 300 6.28 0.69 2.73
CA ARG A 300 4.92 0.51 3.27
C ARG A 300 4.70 1.23 4.61
N GLY A 301 5.38 2.36 4.81
CA GLY A 301 5.25 3.19 6.00
C GLY A 301 6.33 2.97 7.07
N ILE A 302 7.20 1.96 6.92
CA ILE A 302 8.31 1.72 7.87
C ILE A 302 9.53 2.62 7.61
N GLY A 303 9.56 3.31 6.46
CA GLY A 303 10.66 4.18 6.04
C GLY A 303 11.83 3.45 5.37
N LEU A 304 12.70 4.23 4.72
CA LEU A 304 13.80 3.72 3.89
C LEU A 304 14.78 2.85 4.68
N ILE A 305 15.20 3.29 5.88
CA ILE A 305 16.20 2.59 6.68
C ILE A 305 15.70 1.20 7.09
N ASN A 306 14.45 1.10 7.56
CA ASN A 306 13.89 -0.19 7.97
C ASN A 306 13.60 -1.09 6.77
N LYS A 307 13.24 -0.53 5.61
CA LYS A 307 13.17 -1.29 4.35
C LYS A 307 14.53 -1.91 3.99
N LEU A 308 15.62 -1.17 4.12
CA LEU A 308 16.97 -1.71 3.85
C LEU A 308 17.37 -2.77 4.87
N ARG A 309 17.02 -2.60 6.15
CA ARG A 309 17.17 -3.67 7.16
C ARG A 309 16.38 -4.93 6.80
N ALA A 310 15.15 -4.75 6.31
CA ALA A 310 14.32 -5.86 5.86
C ALA A 310 14.94 -6.57 4.65
N TYR A 311 15.60 -5.84 3.74
CA TYR A 311 16.39 -6.44 2.66
C TYR A 311 17.55 -7.27 3.18
N SER A 312 18.31 -6.79 4.16
CA SER A 312 19.40 -7.58 4.75
C SER A 312 18.90 -8.88 5.40
N LEU A 313 17.73 -8.84 6.04
CA LEU A 313 17.09 -10.03 6.61
C LEU A 313 16.57 -10.98 5.50
N GLN A 314 16.05 -10.44 4.40
CA GLN A 314 15.63 -11.24 3.24
C GLN A 314 16.79 -11.89 2.51
N ASP A 315 17.92 -11.18 2.39
CA ASP A 315 19.17 -11.74 1.87
C ASP A 315 19.68 -12.89 2.76
N GLY A 316 19.27 -12.93 4.03
CA GLY A 316 19.46 -14.02 4.98
C GLY A 316 18.42 -15.15 4.92
N GLY A 317 17.46 -15.10 4.00
CA GLY A 317 16.50 -16.17 3.73
C GLY A 317 15.06 -15.95 4.24
N LEU A 318 14.78 -14.86 4.95
CA LEU A 318 13.42 -14.50 5.37
C LEU A 318 12.61 -13.94 4.20
N ASP A 319 11.29 -14.14 4.19
CA ASP A 319 10.46 -13.40 3.22
C ASP A 319 10.13 -11.98 3.68
N THR A 320 9.50 -11.17 2.82
CA THR A 320 9.21 -9.76 3.15
C THR A 320 8.27 -9.59 4.35
N VAL A 321 7.36 -10.53 4.60
CA VAL A 321 6.45 -10.46 5.75
C VAL A 321 7.23 -10.82 7.02
N GLU A 322 7.97 -11.93 6.98
CA GLU A 322 8.77 -12.42 8.10
C GLU A 322 9.87 -11.42 8.49
N ALA A 323 10.52 -10.79 7.52
CA ALA A 323 11.52 -9.75 7.76
C ALA A 323 10.91 -8.51 8.44
N ASN A 324 9.68 -8.13 8.10
CA ASN A 324 8.99 -7.01 8.74
C ASN A 324 8.52 -7.37 10.15
N GLU A 325 7.98 -8.58 10.35
CA GLU A 325 7.60 -9.09 11.67
C GLU A 325 8.83 -9.19 12.59
N HIS A 326 9.97 -9.65 12.07
CA HIS A 326 11.24 -9.72 12.80
C HIS A 326 11.76 -8.33 13.20
N LEU A 327 11.48 -7.31 12.40
CA LEU A 327 11.80 -5.91 12.72
C LEU A 327 10.73 -5.24 13.61
N GLY A 328 9.67 -5.96 14.00
CA GLY A 328 8.60 -5.46 14.87
C GLY A 328 7.55 -4.60 14.16
N PHE A 329 7.41 -4.70 12.83
CA PHE A 329 6.45 -3.93 12.05
C PHE A 329 5.30 -4.80 11.52
N ALA A 330 4.08 -4.23 11.50
CA ALA A 330 2.95 -4.85 10.81
C ALA A 330 3.20 -4.96 9.28
N ALA A 331 2.57 -5.93 8.62
CA ALA A 331 2.80 -6.23 7.20
C ALA A 331 2.40 -5.10 6.22
N ASP A 332 1.57 -4.14 6.66
CA ASP A 332 1.14 -2.97 5.89
C ASP A 332 0.68 -1.83 6.83
N LEU A 333 1.41 -0.71 6.88
CA LEU A 333 1.10 0.47 7.70
C LEU A 333 0.62 1.66 6.87
N ARG A 334 0.25 1.44 5.60
CA ARG A 334 -0.09 2.54 4.68
C ARG A 334 -1.39 3.24 5.06
N ASN A 335 -1.35 4.57 5.06
CA ASN A 335 -2.52 5.40 5.29
C ASN A 335 -3.19 5.76 3.95
N TYR A 336 -4.30 5.10 3.64
CA TYR A 336 -5.06 5.35 2.41
C TYR A 336 -5.94 6.61 2.48
N GLY A 337 -6.19 7.15 3.68
CA GLY A 337 -6.98 8.37 3.87
C GLY A 337 -6.35 9.60 3.25
N VAL A 338 -5.02 9.71 3.26
CA VAL A 338 -4.31 10.80 2.58
C VAL A 338 -4.57 10.78 1.07
N GLY A 339 -4.42 9.62 0.44
CA GLY A 339 -4.67 9.47 -0.99
C GLY A 339 -6.12 9.78 -1.36
N ALA A 340 -7.07 9.41 -0.49
CA ALA A 340 -8.47 9.72 -0.69
C ALA A 340 -8.78 11.22 -0.57
N GLN A 341 -8.20 11.93 0.40
CA GLN A 341 -8.36 13.38 0.52
C GLN A 341 -7.77 14.13 -0.68
N ILE A 342 -6.63 13.67 -1.20
CA ILE A 342 -6.05 14.23 -2.44
C ILE A 342 -7.01 14.04 -3.62
N LEU A 343 -7.56 12.84 -3.81
CA LEU A 343 -8.51 12.57 -4.90
C LEU A 343 -9.81 13.37 -4.76
N SER A 344 -10.35 13.47 -3.54
CA SER A 344 -11.55 14.26 -3.26
C SER A 344 -11.32 15.76 -3.51
N ASP A 345 -10.15 16.28 -3.12
CA ASP A 345 -9.76 17.66 -3.40
C ASP A 345 -9.58 17.92 -4.91
N LEU A 346 -9.15 16.93 -5.70
CA LEU A 346 -9.11 17.00 -7.16
C LEU A 346 -10.49 16.86 -7.82
N GLY A 347 -11.57 16.73 -7.04
CA GLY A 347 -12.94 16.57 -7.54
C GLY A 347 -13.25 15.16 -8.06
N VAL A 348 -12.36 14.19 -7.85
CA VAL A 348 -12.60 12.80 -8.24
C VAL A 348 -13.62 12.19 -7.29
N GLN A 349 -14.76 11.75 -7.83
CA GLN A 349 -15.78 11.01 -7.08
C GLN A 349 -15.90 9.57 -7.57
N ARG A 350 -15.90 9.37 -8.89
CA ARG A 350 -15.96 8.05 -9.53
C ARG A 350 -14.64 7.74 -10.20
N LEU A 351 -14.07 6.56 -9.95
CA LEU A 351 -12.74 6.24 -10.45
C LEU A 351 -12.58 4.78 -10.91
N ARG A 352 -11.70 4.61 -11.90
CA ARG A 352 -11.18 3.31 -12.33
C ARG A 352 -9.78 3.14 -11.74
N LEU A 353 -9.62 2.20 -10.81
CA LEU A 353 -8.39 2.10 -10.03
C LEU A 353 -7.36 1.17 -10.70
N ILE A 354 -6.20 1.71 -11.05
CA ILE A 354 -5.04 0.95 -11.55
C ILE A 354 -4.36 0.21 -10.38
N THR A 355 -4.76 -1.04 -10.11
CA THR A 355 -4.23 -1.83 -8.98
C THR A 355 -4.29 -3.35 -9.16
N ASN A 356 -3.23 -4.03 -8.69
CA ASN A 356 -3.21 -5.49 -8.49
C ASN A 356 -3.60 -5.93 -7.08
N ASN A 357 -3.80 -4.99 -6.16
CA ASN A 357 -4.12 -5.28 -4.76
C ASN A 357 -5.62 -5.05 -4.48
N PRO A 358 -6.39 -6.08 -4.09
CA PRO A 358 -7.81 -5.94 -3.76
C PRO A 358 -8.06 -5.14 -2.47
N ARG A 359 -7.13 -5.16 -1.50
CA ARG A 359 -7.24 -4.38 -0.25
C ARG A 359 -7.20 -2.86 -0.49
N LYS A 360 -6.53 -2.40 -1.55
CA LYS A 360 -6.53 -0.98 -1.95
C LYS A 360 -7.93 -0.45 -2.33
N ILE A 361 -8.82 -1.33 -2.77
CA ILE A 361 -10.19 -0.98 -3.18
C ILE A 361 -11.05 -0.72 -1.94
N ALA A 362 -11.02 -1.64 -0.98
CA ALA A 362 -11.72 -1.50 0.29
C ALA A 362 -11.27 -0.26 1.07
N GLY A 363 -9.97 0.06 1.02
CA GLY A 363 -9.41 1.23 1.66
C GLY A 363 -9.88 2.57 1.08
N LEU A 364 -10.28 2.66 -0.20
CA LEU A 364 -10.73 3.91 -0.83
C LEU A 364 -12.25 4.12 -0.78
N GLY A 365 -13.03 3.03 -0.81
CA GLY A 365 -14.50 3.09 -0.82
C GLY A 365 -15.12 3.73 0.43
N GLY A 366 -14.35 3.82 1.52
CA GLY A 366 -14.79 4.46 2.77
C GLY A 366 -14.82 5.99 2.74
N TYR A 367 -14.34 6.65 1.68
CA TYR A 367 -14.14 8.11 1.64
C TYR A 367 -15.04 8.86 0.64
N GLY A 368 -16.22 8.31 0.36
CA GLY A 368 -17.11 8.85 -0.67
C GLY A 368 -16.56 8.72 -2.10
N LEU A 369 -15.52 7.92 -2.30
CA LEU A 369 -14.97 7.57 -3.61
C LEU A 369 -15.60 6.26 -4.10
N GLU A 370 -16.23 6.31 -5.27
CA GLU A 370 -16.80 5.13 -5.92
C GLU A 370 -15.77 4.51 -6.86
N VAL A 371 -15.24 3.35 -6.49
CA VAL A 371 -14.38 2.54 -7.39
C VAL A 371 -15.28 1.73 -8.31
N VAL A 372 -15.50 2.23 -9.53
CA VAL A 372 -16.44 1.61 -10.49
C VAL A 372 -15.82 0.44 -11.26
N ASP A 373 -14.51 0.45 -11.39
CA ASP A 373 -13.76 -0.53 -12.17
C ASP A 373 -12.35 -0.66 -11.60
N ARG A 374 -11.77 -1.84 -11.77
CA ARG A 374 -10.41 -2.15 -11.38
C ARG A 374 -9.61 -2.47 -12.62
N VAL A 375 -8.67 -1.60 -12.94
CA VAL A 375 -7.77 -1.79 -14.07
C VAL A 375 -6.52 -2.54 -13.58
N PRO A 376 -6.26 -3.76 -14.06
CA PRO A 376 -5.06 -4.50 -13.68
C PRO A 376 -3.80 -3.80 -14.19
N LEU A 377 -2.71 -3.93 -13.44
CA LEU A 377 -1.38 -3.40 -13.77
C LEU A 377 -0.35 -4.52 -13.59
N VAL A 378 -0.50 -5.60 -14.35
CA VAL A 378 0.33 -6.79 -14.23
C VAL A 378 1.71 -6.49 -14.78
N MET A 379 2.73 -6.67 -13.94
CA MET A 379 4.13 -6.65 -14.37
C MET A 379 4.62 -8.08 -14.38
N ASP A 380 5.37 -8.47 -15.40
CA ASP A 380 6.00 -9.78 -15.42
C ASP A 380 7.14 -9.88 -14.41
N ALA A 381 7.21 -11.05 -13.76
CA ALA A 381 8.25 -11.34 -12.79
C ALA A 381 9.60 -11.56 -13.49
N GLY A 382 10.64 -10.86 -13.03
CA GLY A 382 12.04 -11.12 -13.37
C GLY A 382 12.75 -11.97 -12.31
N GLN A 383 13.98 -12.42 -12.61
CA GLN A 383 14.77 -13.30 -11.72
C GLN A 383 14.95 -12.75 -10.29
N HIS A 384 14.96 -11.42 -10.12
CA HIS A 384 15.21 -10.75 -8.84
C HIS A 384 13.96 -10.45 -8.02
N ASN A 385 12.76 -10.55 -8.61
CA ASN A 385 11.51 -10.17 -7.93
C ASN A 385 10.45 -11.28 -7.97
N ALA A 386 10.73 -12.43 -8.59
CA ALA A 386 9.80 -13.56 -8.67
C ALA A 386 9.32 -14.05 -7.28
N ALA A 387 10.25 -14.23 -6.34
CA ALA A 387 9.91 -14.61 -4.96
C ALA A 387 9.06 -13.54 -4.27
N TYR A 388 9.43 -12.27 -4.39
CA TYR A 388 8.69 -11.13 -3.84
C TYR A 388 7.26 -11.02 -4.39
N LEU A 389 7.09 -11.19 -5.70
CA LEU A 389 5.79 -11.20 -6.38
C LEU A 389 4.95 -12.40 -5.96
N GLN A 390 5.56 -13.58 -5.81
CA GLN A 390 4.88 -14.76 -5.29
C GLN A 390 4.37 -14.54 -3.86
N THR A 391 5.16 -13.95 -2.96
CA THR A 391 4.73 -13.58 -1.60
C THR A 391 3.55 -12.61 -1.63
N LYS A 392 3.56 -11.60 -2.53
CA LYS A 392 2.42 -10.69 -2.72
C LYS A 392 1.15 -11.43 -3.16
N ARG A 393 1.26 -12.45 -4.00
CA ARG A 393 0.13 -13.27 -4.44
C ARG A 393 -0.40 -14.14 -3.29
N THR A 394 0.46 -14.95 -2.68
CA THR A 394 0.05 -15.99 -1.72
C THR A 394 -0.36 -15.41 -0.36
N LYS A 395 0.39 -14.43 0.17
CA LYS A 395 0.15 -13.88 1.51
C LYS A 395 -0.69 -12.58 1.50
N LEU A 396 -0.69 -11.82 0.40
CA LEU A 396 -1.35 -10.50 0.33
C LEU A 396 -2.53 -10.43 -0.66
N GLY A 397 -2.88 -11.54 -1.30
CA GLY A 397 -4.05 -11.65 -2.19
C GLY A 397 -3.95 -10.82 -3.46
N HIS A 398 -2.75 -10.44 -3.90
CA HIS A 398 -2.60 -9.72 -5.17
C HIS A 398 -3.07 -10.59 -6.35
N LEU A 399 -3.86 -10.01 -7.25
CA LEU A 399 -4.16 -10.65 -8.53
C LEU A 399 -2.88 -10.65 -9.36
N MET A 400 -2.38 -11.84 -9.67
CA MET A 400 -1.51 -12.04 -10.82
C MET A 400 -2.43 -12.51 -11.96
N GLY A 401 -2.31 -11.91 -13.13
CA GLY A 401 -3.07 -12.36 -14.29
C GLY A 401 -2.93 -13.86 -14.46
N ARG A 402 -4.05 -14.58 -14.44
CA ARG A 402 -4.14 -15.85 -15.16
C ARG A 402 -4.48 -15.47 -16.59
N ASP A 403 -3.54 -15.77 -17.48
CA ASP A 403 -3.67 -15.97 -18.91
C ASP A 403 -4.44 -14.92 -19.71
N SER A 404 -3.68 -14.03 -20.39
CA SER A 404 -4.15 -13.39 -21.62
C SER A 404 -3.02 -13.03 -22.59
N HIS A 405 -1.86 -13.69 -22.54
CA HIS A 405 -0.78 -13.43 -23.51
C HIS A 405 -0.25 -14.77 -24.04
N LYS A 406 -0.45 -14.97 -25.34
CA LYS A 406 0.05 -16.14 -26.08
C LYS A 406 1.56 -15.98 -26.33
N PRO A 407 2.32 -17.08 -26.36
CA PRO A 407 3.77 -17.04 -26.53
C PRO A 407 4.16 -16.29 -27.80
N THR A 408 5.15 -15.41 -27.68
CA THR A 408 5.76 -14.67 -28.79
C THR A 408 7.16 -15.22 -29.05
N ALA A 409 7.51 -15.39 -30.32
CA ALA A 409 8.79 -15.98 -30.71
C ALA A 409 9.70 -14.90 -31.28
N VAL A 410 10.94 -14.82 -30.79
CA VAL A 410 11.99 -14.04 -31.45
C VAL A 410 12.88 -14.95 -32.25
N LEU A 411 13.04 -14.61 -33.52
CA LEU A 411 13.97 -15.25 -34.41
C LEU A 411 15.14 -14.30 -34.66
N ALA A 412 16.35 -14.81 -34.55
CA ALA A 412 17.56 -14.07 -34.86
C ALA A 412 18.39 -14.79 -35.93
N TRP A 413 18.95 -14.02 -36.85
CA TRP A 413 19.81 -14.50 -37.92
C TRP A 413 21.19 -13.84 -37.83
N ARG A 414 22.21 -14.67 -38.00
CA ARG A 414 23.60 -14.24 -38.10
C ARG A 414 24.24 -14.76 -39.37
N GLY A 415 24.88 -13.88 -40.13
CA GLY A 415 25.58 -14.22 -41.36
C GLY A 415 26.30 -13.02 -41.96
N GLN A 416 27.11 -13.26 -43.00
CA GLN A 416 27.72 -12.15 -43.75
C GLN A 416 26.61 -11.41 -44.50
N SER A 417 26.51 -10.10 -44.28
CA SER A 417 25.48 -9.28 -44.90
C SER A 417 25.93 -7.84 -45.10
N ASP A 418 25.40 -7.24 -46.15
CA ASP A 418 25.31 -5.79 -46.33
C ASP A 418 23.83 -5.36 -46.20
N GLU A 419 23.58 -4.05 -46.28
CA GLU A 419 22.23 -3.49 -46.12
C GLU A 419 21.24 -4.00 -47.19
N ALA A 420 21.71 -4.28 -48.41
CA ALA A 420 20.89 -4.82 -49.49
C ALA A 420 20.51 -6.29 -49.24
N VAL A 421 21.41 -7.08 -48.69
CA VAL A 421 21.15 -8.47 -48.26
C VAL A 421 20.11 -8.49 -47.14
N LEU A 422 20.26 -7.63 -46.11
CA LEU A 422 19.30 -7.55 -45.00
C LEU A 422 17.90 -7.15 -45.46
N ALA A 423 17.80 -6.18 -46.38
CA ALA A 423 16.52 -5.77 -46.96
C ALA A 423 15.82 -6.94 -47.69
N ARG A 424 16.56 -7.74 -48.47
CA ARG A 424 16.00 -8.93 -49.15
C ARG A 424 15.56 -10.01 -48.17
N HIS A 425 16.33 -10.24 -47.10
CA HIS A 425 15.97 -11.21 -46.06
C HIS A 425 14.70 -10.78 -45.31
N MET A 426 14.57 -9.49 -44.98
CA MET A 426 13.37 -8.93 -44.35
C MET A 426 12.14 -9.06 -45.26
N GLU A 427 12.26 -8.67 -46.54
CA GLU A 427 11.18 -8.82 -47.53
C GLU A 427 10.74 -10.29 -47.66
N SER A 428 11.70 -11.23 -47.70
CA SER A 428 11.39 -12.65 -47.73
C SER A 428 10.62 -13.13 -46.49
N LEU A 429 10.93 -12.60 -45.31
CA LEU A 429 10.24 -12.92 -44.07
C LEU A 429 8.84 -12.29 -44.02
N GLU A 430 8.67 -11.06 -44.51
CA GLU A 430 7.37 -10.39 -44.60
C GLU A 430 6.42 -11.13 -45.55
N VAL A 431 6.92 -11.58 -46.71
CA VAL A 431 6.15 -12.41 -47.64
C VAL A 431 5.77 -13.75 -47.02
N TRP A 432 6.67 -14.36 -46.25
CA TRP A 432 6.37 -15.59 -45.51
C TRP A 432 5.30 -15.35 -44.44
N ALA A 433 5.44 -14.30 -43.63
CA ALA A 433 4.54 -13.96 -42.53
C ALA A 433 3.12 -13.66 -43.04
N SER A 434 3.01 -12.92 -44.15
CA SER A 434 1.73 -12.63 -44.81
C SER A 434 1.01 -13.90 -45.28
N ARG A 435 1.72 -14.93 -45.76
CA ARG A 435 1.12 -16.20 -46.18
C ARG A 435 0.66 -17.08 -45.02
N ARG A 436 1.15 -16.82 -43.81
CA ARG A 436 0.89 -17.62 -42.60
C ARG A 436 0.05 -16.89 -41.56
N GLU A 437 -0.45 -15.70 -41.90
CA GLU A 437 -1.23 -14.86 -40.98
C GLU A 437 -0.48 -14.66 -39.65
N VAL A 438 0.81 -14.37 -39.74
CA VAL A 438 1.66 -14.03 -38.59
C VAL A 438 2.02 -12.56 -38.69
N LEU A 439 1.90 -11.83 -37.58
CA LEU A 439 2.43 -10.48 -37.47
C LEU A 439 3.93 -10.56 -37.23
N LEU A 440 4.69 -9.79 -38.01
CA LEU A 440 6.13 -9.74 -37.96
C LEU A 440 6.58 -8.30 -37.72
N GLU A 441 7.41 -8.10 -36.71
CA GLU A 441 8.00 -6.82 -36.38
C GLU A 441 9.53 -6.96 -36.26
N ARG A 442 10.27 -5.91 -36.61
CA ARG A 442 11.72 -5.89 -36.42
C ARG A 442 12.03 -5.70 -34.93
N GLU A 443 12.99 -6.46 -34.42
CA GLU A 443 13.43 -6.38 -33.03
C GLU A 443 14.74 -5.58 -32.92
N GLU A 444 14.73 -4.55 -32.08
CA GLU A 444 15.84 -3.58 -31.94
C GLU A 444 16.28 -3.39 -30.47
N HIS A 445 15.66 -4.10 -29.53
CA HIS A 445 15.94 -3.93 -28.12
C HIS A 445 17.35 -4.41 -27.76
N VAL A 446 18.24 -3.46 -27.46
CA VAL A 446 19.70 -3.66 -27.26
C VAL A 446 20.05 -4.84 -26.36
N ARG A 447 19.32 -5.02 -25.25
CA ARG A 447 19.56 -6.12 -24.30
C ARG A 447 19.24 -7.50 -24.88
N LEU A 448 18.17 -7.61 -25.65
CA LEU A 448 17.80 -8.87 -26.29
C LEU A 448 18.77 -9.20 -27.43
N LEU A 449 19.14 -8.20 -28.23
CA LEU A 449 20.17 -8.37 -29.26
C LEU A 449 21.51 -8.82 -28.65
N ALA A 450 21.88 -8.29 -27.48
CA ALA A 450 23.08 -8.74 -26.77
C ALA A 450 22.98 -10.20 -26.28
N LEU A 451 21.82 -10.64 -25.79
CA LEU A 451 21.60 -12.06 -25.41
C LEU A 451 21.71 -12.99 -26.63
N LEU A 452 21.22 -12.54 -27.78
CA LEU A 452 21.23 -13.28 -29.05
C LEU A 452 22.57 -13.18 -29.80
N ASP A 453 23.64 -12.76 -29.11
CA ASP A 453 24.99 -12.61 -29.65
C ASP A 453 25.09 -11.63 -30.84
N GLN A 454 24.39 -10.50 -30.70
CA GLN A 454 24.37 -9.36 -31.63
C GLN A 454 24.08 -9.78 -33.09
N PRO A 455 22.90 -10.33 -33.37
CA PRO A 455 22.55 -10.77 -34.72
C PRO A 455 22.42 -9.57 -35.66
N GLN A 456 22.70 -9.78 -36.96
CA GLN A 456 22.49 -8.73 -37.98
C GLN A 456 21.00 -8.51 -38.27
N LEU A 457 20.14 -9.50 -37.98
CA LEU A 457 18.68 -9.39 -38.10
C LEU A 457 18.00 -10.12 -36.94
N ALA A 458 17.04 -9.46 -36.30
CA ALA A 458 16.13 -10.07 -35.34
C ALA A 458 14.70 -9.63 -35.61
N VAL A 459 13.75 -10.56 -35.47
CA VAL A 459 12.32 -10.31 -35.69
C VAL A 459 11.48 -10.94 -34.59
N LEU A 460 10.41 -10.24 -34.21
CA LEU A 460 9.37 -10.70 -33.31
C LEU A 460 8.20 -11.24 -34.13
N LEU A 461 7.78 -12.47 -33.83
CA LEU A 461 6.59 -13.10 -34.39
C LEU A 461 5.48 -13.14 -33.36
N THR A 462 4.28 -12.72 -33.78
CA THR A 462 3.05 -12.83 -32.98
C THR A 462 1.90 -13.38 -33.84
N ALA A 463 1.07 -14.25 -33.27
CA ALA A 463 -0.07 -14.83 -34.00
C ALA A 463 -1.19 -13.79 -34.20
N THR A 464 -1.85 -13.78 -35.36
CA THR A 464 -3.03 -12.94 -35.58
C THR A 464 -4.25 -13.46 -34.80
N ALA A 465 -5.12 -12.55 -34.36
CA ALA A 465 -6.50 -12.84 -33.93
C ALA A 465 -6.69 -13.96 -32.88
N GLY A 466 -5.83 -14.03 -31.87
CA GLY A 466 -6.11 -14.87 -30.71
C GLY A 466 -5.93 -16.37 -30.93
N GLU A 467 -5.07 -16.79 -31.86
CA GLU A 467 -4.51 -18.14 -31.99
C GLU A 467 -3.08 -18.21 -31.40
N ALA A 468 -2.52 -19.39 -31.15
CA ALA A 468 -1.15 -19.52 -30.61
C ALA A 468 -0.19 -19.83 -31.76
N LEU A 469 1.06 -19.38 -31.68
CA LEU A 469 2.07 -19.75 -32.68
C LEU A 469 2.27 -21.27 -32.65
N GLU A 470 2.02 -21.93 -33.77
CA GLU A 470 2.25 -23.37 -33.91
C GLU A 470 3.74 -23.68 -34.14
N ALA A 471 4.19 -24.83 -33.64
CA ALA A 471 5.58 -25.26 -33.77
C ALA A 471 6.01 -25.37 -35.24
N GLY A 472 5.10 -25.85 -36.11
CA GLY A 472 5.35 -25.97 -37.55
C GLY A 472 5.64 -24.61 -38.20
N VAL A 473 4.91 -23.57 -37.82
CA VAL A 473 5.09 -22.20 -38.35
C VAL A 473 6.48 -21.67 -37.97
N LEU A 474 6.91 -21.85 -36.72
CA LEU A 474 8.24 -21.43 -36.29
C LEU A 474 9.36 -22.21 -36.97
N ILE A 475 9.20 -23.53 -37.13
CA ILE A 475 10.18 -24.37 -37.85
C ILE A 475 10.36 -23.88 -39.28
N GLU A 476 9.29 -23.55 -39.98
CA GLU A 476 9.40 -23.05 -41.35
C GLU A 476 10.12 -21.71 -41.45
N ALA A 477 9.85 -20.77 -40.54
CA ALA A 477 10.58 -19.50 -40.49
C ALA A 477 12.07 -19.73 -40.22
N LEU A 478 12.40 -20.62 -39.28
CA LEU A 478 13.77 -21.01 -38.96
C LEU A 478 14.46 -21.68 -40.16
N GLN A 479 13.75 -22.54 -40.91
CA GLN A 479 14.27 -23.19 -42.12
C GLN A 479 14.48 -22.20 -43.26
N LEU A 480 13.58 -21.24 -43.42
CA LEU A 480 13.72 -20.15 -44.37
C LEU A 480 14.99 -19.35 -44.05
N MET A 481 15.16 -18.91 -42.80
CA MET A 481 16.34 -18.18 -42.35
C MET A 481 17.63 -19.00 -42.49
N ALA A 482 17.57 -20.30 -42.20
CA ALA A 482 18.70 -21.20 -42.35
C ALA A 482 19.10 -21.43 -43.82
N SER A 483 18.15 -21.32 -44.76
CA SER A 483 18.36 -21.54 -46.19
C SER A 483 19.07 -20.38 -46.90
N TRP A 484 19.12 -19.20 -46.29
CA TRP A 484 19.77 -18.04 -46.88
C TRP A 484 21.29 -18.24 -47.06
N GLU A 485 21.82 -17.66 -48.12
CA GLU A 485 23.25 -17.66 -48.42
C GLU A 485 24.04 -17.01 -47.28
N ALA A 486 25.21 -17.55 -46.98
CA ALA A 486 26.09 -17.09 -45.89
C ALA A 486 25.48 -17.09 -44.47
N THR A 487 24.40 -17.83 -44.22
CA THR A 487 23.88 -18.04 -42.85
C THR A 487 24.90 -18.81 -42.01
N ALA A 488 25.37 -18.15 -40.95
CA ALA A 488 26.30 -18.70 -39.96
C ALA A 488 25.57 -19.27 -38.75
N ALA A 489 24.48 -18.62 -38.30
CA ALA A 489 23.63 -19.11 -37.23
C ALA A 489 22.19 -18.59 -37.32
N VAL A 490 21.27 -19.35 -36.74
CA VAL A 490 19.88 -18.94 -36.51
C VAL A 490 19.52 -19.27 -35.07
N SER A 491 18.79 -18.38 -34.39
CA SER A 491 18.35 -18.60 -33.01
C SER A 491 16.85 -18.41 -32.88
N LEU A 492 16.24 -19.18 -31.97
CA LEU A 492 14.86 -19.02 -31.52
C LEU A 492 14.87 -18.75 -30.02
N LEU A 493 14.21 -17.68 -29.61
CA LEU A 493 13.83 -17.46 -28.22
C LEU A 493 12.30 -17.48 -28.12
N LEU A 494 11.75 -18.46 -27.40
CA LEU A 494 10.33 -18.50 -27.07
C LEU A 494 10.09 -17.70 -25.79
N ALA A 495 9.56 -16.49 -25.91
CA ALA A 495 9.12 -15.72 -24.77
C ALA A 495 7.65 -16.05 -24.43
N PRO A 496 7.26 -16.05 -23.15
CA PRO A 496 5.87 -16.21 -22.77
C PRO A 496 4.95 -15.10 -23.32
N ASP A 497 5.51 -13.92 -23.62
CA ASP A 497 4.83 -12.74 -24.12
C ASP A 497 5.83 -11.71 -24.69
N ALA A 498 5.29 -10.69 -25.40
CA ALA A 498 6.06 -9.64 -26.06
C ALA A 498 6.85 -8.73 -25.09
N GLN A 499 6.49 -8.66 -23.81
CA GLN A 499 7.18 -7.84 -22.82
C GLN A 499 8.41 -8.56 -22.24
N ARG A 500 8.37 -9.88 -22.09
CA ARG A 500 9.50 -10.71 -21.64
C ARG A 500 10.61 -10.83 -22.68
N THR A 501 10.30 -10.64 -23.95
CA THR A 501 11.28 -10.49 -25.03
C THR A 501 12.27 -9.35 -24.77
N ALA A 502 11.83 -8.23 -24.18
CA ALA A 502 12.72 -7.12 -23.86
C ALA A 502 13.65 -7.40 -22.65
N HIS A 503 13.29 -8.34 -21.78
CA HIS A 503 13.96 -8.61 -20.50
C HIS A 503 14.16 -10.11 -20.17
N PRO A 504 14.84 -10.88 -21.05
CA PRO A 504 15.13 -12.28 -20.78
C PRO A 504 16.08 -12.46 -19.57
N SER A 505 16.00 -13.64 -18.95
CA SER A 505 16.86 -14.04 -17.83
C SER A 505 18.34 -13.95 -18.22
N ALA A 506 19.18 -13.45 -17.32
CA ALA A 506 20.63 -13.36 -17.56
C ALA A 506 21.35 -14.72 -17.46
N LEU A 507 20.64 -15.75 -17.00
CA LEU A 507 21.13 -17.13 -16.85
C LEU A 507 20.57 -18.07 -17.93
N LEU A 508 19.94 -17.51 -18.97
CA LEU A 508 19.35 -18.31 -20.04
C LEU A 508 20.44 -18.72 -21.04
N GLU A 509 20.86 -19.97 -20.97
CA GLU A 509 21.82 -20.55 -21.90
C GLU A 509 21.12 -21.17 -23.11
N PRO A 510 21.63 -20.98 -24.33
CA PRO A 510 21.07 -21.59 -25.53
C PRO A 510 21.32 -23.10 -25.56
N GLU A 511 20.29 -23.87 -25.92
CA GLU A 511 20.48 -25.24 -26.38
C GLU A 511 21.07 -25.21 -27.79
N HIS A 512 22.34 -25.62 -27.90
CA HIS A 512 23.05 -25.66 -29.17
C HIS A 512 22.62 -26.86 -30.03
N ARG A 513 22.30 -26.59 -31.29
CA ARG A 513 21.89 -27.57 -32.29
C ARG A 513 22.66 -27.38 -33.60
N ASP A 514 22.71 -28.42 -34.41
CA ASP A 514 23.41 -28.39 -35.70
C ASP A 514 22.57 -27.65 -36.77
N LEU A 515 23.14 -26.60 -37.36
CA LEU A 515 22.52 -25.85 -38.46
C LEU A 515 22.24 -26.72 -39.69
N VAL A 516 23.08 -27.72 -39.98
CA VAL A 516 22.87 -28.65 -41.11
C VAL A 516 21.63 -29.51 -40.88
N ALA A 517 21.39 -29.92 -39.62
CA ALA A 517 20.19 -30.66 -39.26
C ALA A 517 18.91 -29.83 -39.45
N LEU A 518 18.95 -28.52 -39.15
CA LEU A 518 17.81 -27.62 -39.39
C LEU A 518 17.47 -27.52 -40.88
N ARG A 519 18.48 -27.48 -41.76
CA ARG A 519 18.32 -27.40 -43.22
C ARG A 519 17.75 -28.68 -43.86
N ASN A 520 18.17 -29.84 -43.38
CA ASN A 520 17.97 -31.12 -44.07
C ASN A 520 16.93 -32.05 -43.42
N ALA A 521 16.47 -31.77 -42.20
CA ALA A 521 15.52 -32.65 -41.51
C ALA A 521 14.06 -32.44 -41.98
N PRO A 522 13.25 -33.51 -42.12
CA PRO A 522 11.81 -33.38 -42.22
C PRO A 522 11.28 -32.83 -40.89
N ALA A 523 10.93 -31.54 -40.86
CA ALA A 523 10.42 -30.77 -39.72
C ALA A 523 11.00 -31.19 -38.35
N PRO A 524 12.16 -30.65 -37.90
CA PRO A 524 12.73 -30.98 -36.60
C PRO A 524 11.69 -30.79 -35.49
N ARG A 525 11.60 -31.73 -34.54
CA ARG A 525 10.65 -31.59 -33.42
C ARG A 525 11.00 -30.34 -32.61
N LEU A 526 10.09 -29.38 -32.60
CA LEU A 526 10.16 -28.18 -31.77
C LEU A 526 9.12 -28.29 -30.66
N THR A 527 9.58 -28.37 -29.41
CA THR A 527 8.69 -28.27 -28.25
C THR A 527 8.53 -26.80 -27.90
N LEU A 528 7.29 -26.31 -27.86
CA LEU A 528 6.98 -24.92 -27.52
C LEU A 528 6.97 -24.70 -26.01
N GLU A 529 8.12 -24.92 -25.36
CA GLU A 529 8.27 -24.62 -23.95
C GLU A 529 8.57 -23.12 -23.75
N PRO A 530 7.86 -22.42 -22.86
CA PRO A 530 8.16 -21.03 -22.55
C PRO A 530 9.61 -20.88 -22.02
N ASN A 531 10.32 -19.88 -22.52
CA ASN A 531 11.75 -19.62 -22.30
C ASN A 531 12.71 -20.62 -22.97
N ALA A 532 12.26 -21.43 -23.94
CA ALA A 532 13.20 -22.19 -24.74
C ALA A 532 14.09 -21.23 -25.55
N PHE A 533 15.41 -21.36 -25.40
CA PHE A 533 16.40 -20.66 -26.21
C PHE A 533 17.18 -21.71 -27.00
N LEU A 534 16.99 -21.72 -28.31
CA LEU A 534 17.63 -22.67 -29.23
C LEU A 534 18.56 -21.90 -30.16
N HIS A 535 19.78 -22.41 -30.32
CA HIS A 535 20.79 -21.82 -31.20
C HIS A 535 21.32 -22.85 -32.19
N TRP A 536 21.08 -22.63 -33.48
CA TRP A 536 21.61 -23.46 -34.56
C TRP A 536 22.81 -22.77 -35.19
N ALA A 537 23.98 -23.40 -35.11
CA ALA A 537 25.21 -22.92 -35.75
C ALA A 537 25.97 -24.09 -36.39
N ALA A 538 26.92 -23.79 -37.27
CA ALA A 538 27.88 -24.79 -37.72
C ALA A 538 28.74 -25.25 -36.53
N PRO A 539 29.09 -26.56 -36.43
CA PRO A 539 29.98 -27.02 -35.37
C PRO A 539 31.29 -26.24 -35.41
N VAL A 540 31.67 -25.68 -34.26
CA VAL A 540 32.99 -25.08 -34.08
C VAL A 540 34.00 -26.21 -34.23
N THR A 541 34.69 -26.28 -35.38
CA THR A 541 35.88 -27.13 -35.48
C THR A 541 36.91 -26.52 -34.53
N SER A 542 37.08 -27.14 -33.37
CA SER A 542 38.13 -26.81 -32.42
C SER A 542 39.48 -27.17 -33.06
N GLU A 543 40.02 -26.26 -33.87
CA GLU A 543 41.44 -26.19 -34.12
C GLU A 543 42.00 -25.01 -33.32
N TRP A 544 42.66 -25.40 -32.22
CA TRP A 544 43.55 -24.67 -31.30
C TRP A 544 42.93 -23.91 -30.12
#